data_AF-A0A1H6NET2-F1
#
_entry.id   AF-A0A1H6NET2-F1
#
_cell.length_a   1.000
_cell.length_b   1.000
_cell.length_c   1.000
_cell.angle_alpha   90.00
_cell.angle_beta   90.00
_cell.angle_gamma   90.00
#
_symmetry.space_group_name_H-M   'P 1'
#
loop_
_entity.id
_entity.type
_entity.pdbx_description
1 polymer ?
#
loop_
_entity_poly.entity_id
_entity_poly.type
_entity_poly.pdbx_seq_one_letter_code
_entity_poly.pdbx_strand_id
1 'polypeptide(L)'
;MNKNLALFYIFFVVTLSSCSFVDGEIKSFLKCGLAANQLGEHQAVEMISSKMKAYVNEEKIEGSARYVMELGQEVRDELDLYSKGLERQEYTLAKIYNSSKCLDMHEQEKIDMPFKYYLVYIFL
;
A
#
# COMPACT_ATOMS: atom_id res chain seq x y z
N MET A 1 -45.43 12.48 2.68
CA MET A 1 -44.03 12.04 2.62
C MET A 1 -43.25 13.11 1.87
N ASN A 2 -42.50 13.96 2.59
CA ASN A 2 -41.90 15.18 2.05
C ASN A 2 -40.67 14.82 1.19
N LYS A 3 -40.75 15.10 -0.12
CA LYS A 3 -39.68 14.83 -1.11
C LYS A 3 -38.36 15.52 -0.78
N ASN A 4 -38.38 16.55 0.07
CA ASN A 4 -37.19 17.29 0.51
C ASN A 4 -36.35 16.54 1.57
N LEU A 5 -36.91 15.52 2.24
CA LEU A 5 -36.19 14.74 3.25
C LEU A 5 -35.29 13.65 2.63
N ALA A 6 -35.68 13.14 1.46
CA ALA A 6 -34.93 12.09 0.74
C ALA A 6 -33.61 12.61 0.14
N LEU A 7 -33.57 13.88 -0.27
CA LEU A 7 -32.38 14.51 -0.85
C LEU A 7 -31.25 14.70 0.17
N PHE A 8 -31.57 14.94 1.44
CA PHE A 8 -30.56 15.07 2.50
C PHE A 8 -29.88 13.74 2.85
N TYR A 9 -30.61 12.62 2.72
CA TYR A 9 -30.07 11.29 3.04
C TYR A 9 -29.07 10.78 1.98
N ILE A 10 -29.25 11.18 0.71
CA ILE A 10 -28.35 10.79 -0.39
C ILE A 10 -27.01 11.53 -0.28
N PHE A 11 -26.99 12.78 0.20
CA PHE A 11 -25.77 13.58 0.33
C PHE A 11 -24.83 13.06 1.44
N PHE A 12 -25.36 12.42 2.48
CA PHE A 12 -24.57 11.93 3.62
C PHE A 12 -23.83 10.60 3.35
N VAL A 13 -24.27 9.81 2.36
CA VAL A 13 -23.63 8.53 2.03
C VAL A 13 -22.40 8.72 1.14
N VAL A 14 -22.37 9.77 0.32
CA VAL A 14 -21.26 10.04 -0.62
C VAL A 14 -19.98 10.49 0.09
N THR A 15 -20.08 11.07 1.29
CA THR A 15 -18.93 11.58 2.03
C THR A 15 -18.16 10.50 2.82
N LEU A 16 -18.72 9.31 3.02
CA LEU A 16 -18.06 8.22 3.75
C LEU A 16 -17.30 7.26 2.83
N SER A 17 -17.63 7.21 1.53
CA SER A 17 -16.97 6.32 0.57
C SER A 17 -15.55 6.76 0.18
N SER A 18 -15.19 8.04 0.36
CA SER A 18 -13.87 8.56 0.00
C SER A 18 -12.78 8.16 0.99
N CYS A 19 -13.08 8.02 2.28
CA CYS A 19 -12.08 7.63 3.28
C CYS A 19 -11.49 6.24 2.98
N SER A 20 -12.32 5.25 2.62
CA SER A 20 -11.81 3.88 2.37
C SER A 20 -10.87 3.79 1.16
N PHE A 21 -11.06 4.67 0.17
CA PHE A 21 -10.20 4.71 -1.01
C PHE A 21 -8.84 5.33 -0.68
N VAL A 22 -8.84 6.42 0.07
CA VAL A 22 -7.63 7.12 0.53
C VAL A 22 -6.78 6.21 1.43
N ASP A 23 -7.39 5.51 2.38
CA ASP A 23 -6.72 4.52 3.23
C ASP A 23 -6.00 3.46 2.37
N GLY A 24 -6.70 2.94 1.35
CA GLY A 24 -6.19 1.89 0.47
C GLY A 24 -4.97 2.34 -0.34
N GLU A 25 -4.97 3.59 -0.83
CA GLU A 25 -3.82 4.15 -1.55
C GLU A 25 -2.62 4.38 -0.63
N ILE A 26 -2.82 4.98 0.55
CA ILE A 26 -1.73 5.16 1.53
C ILE A 26 -1.14 3.80 1.94
N LYS A 27 -1.98 2.81 2.26
CA LYS A 27 -1.51 1.45 2.57
C LYS A 27 -0.70 0.85 1.44
N SER A 28 -1.06 1.15 0.18
CA SER A 28 -0.31 0.67 -0.98
C SER A 28 1.09 1.29 -1.05
N PHE A 29 1.21 2.61 -0.86
CA PHE A 29 2.52 3.28 -0.74
C PHE A 29 3.36 2.68 0.39
N LEU A 30 2.75 2.45 1.55
CA LEU A 30 3.43 1.88 2.72
C LEU A 30 3.90 0.44 2.47
N LYS A 31 3.08 -0.40 1.82
CA LYS A 31 3.45 -1.77 1.43
C LYS A 31 4.63 -1.78 0.47
N CYS A 32 4.56 -0.98 -0.59
CA CYS A 32 5.63 -0.89 -1.59
C CYS A 32 6.91 -0.32 -0.97
N GLY A 33 6.80 0.73 -0.15
CA GLY A 33 7.95 1.36 0.50
C GLY A 33 8.62 0.43 1.51
N LEU A 34 7.84 -0.34 2.28
CA LEU A 34 8.38 -1.37 3.17
C LEU A 34 9.11 -2.45 2.38
N ALA A 35 8.53 -2.94 1.29
CA ALA A 35 9.14 -3.94 0.44
C ALA A 35 10.49 -3.46 -0.14
N ALA A 36 10.49 -2.28 -0.76
CA ALA A 36 11.70 -1.67 -1.31
C ALA A 36 12.78 -1.45 -0.25
N ASN A 37 12.41 -0.94 0.93
CA ASN A 37 13.36 -0.68 2.02
C ASN A 37 13.99 -1.96 2.56
N GLN A 38 13.20 -3.03 2.75
CA GLN A 38 13.71 -4.30 3.25
C GLN A 38 14.56 -5.05 2.21
N LEU A 39 14.34 -4.81 0.92
CA LEU A 39 15.14 -5.37 -0.17
C LEU A 39 16.40 -4.54 -0.49
N GLY A 40 16.57 -3.37 0.12
CA GLY A 40 17.71 -2.48 -0.14
C GLY A 40 17.59 -1.61 -1.38
N GLU A 41 16.39 -1.50 -1.97
CA GLU A 41 16.12 -0.72 -3.18
C GLU A 41 15.91 0.77 -2.85
N HIS A 42 16.99 1.46 -2.49
CA HIS A 42 16.93 2.84 -1.99
C HIS A 42 16.29 3.82 -2.99
N GLN A 43 16.59 3.70 -4.29
CA GLN A 43 15.99 4.55 -5.33
C GLN A 43 14.47 4.34 -5.40
N ALA A 44 14.00 3.10 -5.28
CA ALA A 44 12.57 2.81 -5.24
C ALA A 44 11.90 3.42 -4.00
N VAL A 45 12.55 3.34 -2.82
CA VAL A 45 12.06 3.97 -1.58
C VAL A 45 11.89 5.48 -1.75
N GLU A 46 12.87 6.16 -2.35
CA GLU A 46 12.83 7.61 -2.58
C GLU A 46 11.66 8.00 -3.49
N MET A 47 11.46 7.27 -4.59
CA MET A 47 10.37 7.59 -5.52
C MET A 47 8.99 7.29 -4.95
N ILE A 48 8.84 6.16 -4.24
CA ILE A 48 7.60 5.83 -3.52
C ILE A 48 7.29 6.92 -2.49
N SER A 49 8.28 7.34 -1.71
CA SER A 49 8.11 8.38 -0.67
C SER A 49 7.74 9.73 -1.28
N SER A 50 8.35 10.09 -2.41
CA SER A 50 8.04 11.32 -3.16
C SER A 50 6.60 11.32 -3.65
N LYS A 51 6.16 10.23 -4.30
CA LYS A 51 4.77 10.07 -4.79
C LYS A 51 3.75 10.02 -3.65
N MET A 52 4.06 9.35 -2.55
CA MET A 52 3.20 9.35 -1.36
C MET A 52 3.02 10.76 -0.80
N LYS A 53 4.10 11.55 -0.72
CA LYS A 53 4.03 12.94 -0.27
C LYS A 53 3.18 13.80 -1.21
N ALA A 54 3.31 13.63 -2.52
CA ALA A 54 2.46 14.32 -3.49
C ALA A 54 0.99 13.95 -3.30
N TYR A 55 0.68 12.66 -3.19
CA TYR A 55 -0.68 12.16 -2.96
C TYR A 55 -1.31 12.72 -1.68
N VAL A 56 -0.59 12.67 -0.55
CA VAL A 56 -1.06 13.21 0.74
C VAL A 56 -1.37 14.70 0.66
N ASN A 57 -0.58 15.46 -0.12
CA ASN A 57 -0.81 16.89 -0.32
C ASN A 57 -2.02 17.15 -1.24
N GLU A 58 -2.16 16.38 -2.32
CA GLU A 58 -3.28 16.50 -3.27
C GLU A 58 -4.62 16.19 -2.62
N GLU A 59 -4.67 15.11 -1.84
CA GLU A 59 -5.86 14.66 -1.11
C GLU A 59 -6.12 15.45 0.19
N LYS A 60 -5.28 16.45 0.51
CA LYS A 60 -5.40 17.33 1.69
C LYS A 60 -5.62 16.56 3.00
N ILE A 61 -4.82 15.52 3.21
CA ILE A 61 -4.95 14.67 4.40
C ILE A 61 -4.35 15.40 5.61
N GLU A 62 -5.17 16.20 6.30
CA GLU A 62 -4.77 16.93 7.51
C GLU A 62 -4.47 15.98 8.69
N GLY A 63 -3.43 16.27 9.48
CA GLY A 63 -3.02 15.41 10.61
C GLY A 63 -2.25 14.13 10.22
N SER A 64 -1.72 14.09 8.99
CA SER A 64 -1.18 12.91 8.29
C SER A 64 -0.18 12.06 9.05
N ALA A 65 0.67 12.60 9.92
CA ALA A 65 1.73 11.79 10.54
C ALA A 65 1.18 10.66 11.42
N ARG A 66 0.24 10.95 12.34
CA ARG A 66 -0.33 9.93 13.23
C ARG A 66 -1.16 8.91 12.46
N TYR A 67 -1.96 9.39 11.51
CA TYR A 67 -2.83 8.55 10.69
C TYR A 67 -2.02 7.65 9.74
N VAL A 68 -0.98 8.17 9.10
CA VAL A 68 -0.03 7.35 8.31
C VAL A 68 0.71 6.35 9.19
N MET A 69 1.05 6.70 10.44
CA MET A 69 1.65 5.75 11.39
C MET A 69 0.69 4.61 11.75
N GLU A 70 -0.60 4.89 11.94
CA GLU A 70 -1.64 3.89 12.20
C GLU A 70 -1.80 2.93 11.03
N LEU A 71 -1.99 3.46 9.81
CA LEU A 71 -2.01 2.65 8.59
C LEU A 71 -0.71 1.87 8.39
N GLY A 72 0.43 2.42 8.82
CA GLY A 72 1.72 1.74 8.79
C GLY A 72 1.81 0.55 9.74
N GLN A 73 1.13 0.59 10.89
CA GLN A 73 1.02 -0.58 11.76
C GLN A 73 0.10 -1.62 11.14
N GLU A 74 -1.06 -1.22 10.62
CA GLU A 74 -1.97 -2.14 9.93
C GLU A 74 -1.28 -2.86 8.78
N VAL A 75 -0.46 -2.17 7.98
CA VAL A 75 0.34 -2.79 6.92
C VAL A 75 1.34 -3.82 7.48
N ARG A 76 2.02 -3.52 8.58
CA ARG A 76 2.96 -4.46 9.20
C ARG A 76 2.25 -5.72 9.71
N ASP A 77 1.09 -5.53 10.33
CA ASP A 77 0.25 -6.61 10.86
C ASP A 77 -0.37 -7.44 9.73
N GLU A 78 -0.85 -6.80 8.66
CA GLU A 78 -1.38 -7.48 7.46
C GLU A 78 -0.33 -8.34 6.76
N LEU A 79 0.92 -7.85 6.67
CA LEU A 79 1.99 -8.57 6.01
C LEU A 79 2.56 -9.69 6.89
N ASP A 80 2.50 -9.50 8.21
CA ASP A 80 2.93 -10.47 9.23
C ASP A 80 4.25 -11.14 8.85
N LEU A 81 5.26 -10.32 8.52
CA LEU A 81 6.53 -10.79 7.97
C LEU A 81 7.35 -11.55 9.02
N TYR A 82 7.25 -11.14 10.29
CA TYR A 82 8.04 -11.69 11.39
C TYR A 82 7.55 -13.08 11.86
N SER A 83 6.32 -13.47 11.55
CA SER A 83 5.85 -14.85 11.78
C SER A 83 6.36 -15.83 10.72
N LYS A 84 6.92 -15.32 9.62
CA LYS A 84 7.40 -16.13 8.49
C LYS A 84 8.89 -16.47 8.67
N GLY A 85 9.30 -17.62 8.16
CA GLY A 85 10.73 -17.91 8.00
C GLY A 85 11.38 -16.96 6.98
N LEU A 86 12.69 -16.73 7.10
CA LEU A 86 13.46 -15.78 6.30
C LEU A 86 13.21 -15.89 4.79
N GLU A 87 13.23 -17.11 4.26
CA GLU A 87 12.98 -17.38 2.83
C GLU A 87 11.58 -16.92 2.38
N ARG A 88 10.57 -17.15 3.22
CA ARG A 88 9.18 -16.75 2.92
C ARG A 88 9.00 -15.24 3.10
N GLN A 89 9.74 -14.62 4.02
CA GLN A 89 9.77 -13.17 4.17
C GLN A 89 10.35 -12.51 2.92
N GLU A 90 11.53 -12.92 2.47
CA GLU A 90 12.16 -12.42 1.24
C GLU A 90 11.25 -12.59 0.02
N TYR A 91 10.64 -13.77 -0.12
CA TYR A 91 9.66 -14.02 -1.19
C TYR A 91 8.47 -13.07 -1.13
N THR A 92 7.90 -12.86 0.07
CA THR A 92 6.75 -11.97 0.25
C THR A 92 7.11 -10.54 -0.15
N LEU A 93 8.29 -10.07 0.29
CA LEU A 93 8.80 -8.74 -0.04
C LEU A 93 9.03 -8.58 -1.55
N ALA A 94 9.72 -9.53 -2.19
CA ALA A 94 9.97 -9.48 -3.63
C ALA A 94 8.68 -9.56 -4.45
N LYS A 95 7.70 -10.35 -4.01
CA LYS A 95 6.37 -10.41 -4.63
C LYS A 95 5.62 -9.08 -4.54
N ILE A 96 5.68 -8.40 -3.39
CA ILE A 96 5.06 -7.08 -3.21
C ILE A 96 5.77 -6.07 -4.11
N TYR A 97 7.09 -6.00 -4.04
CA TYR A 97 7.92 -5.10 -4.85
C TYR A 97 7.64 -5.27 -6.35
N ASN A 98 7.55 -6.50 -6.84
CA ASN A 98 7.28 -6.81 -8.25
C ASN A 98 5.80 -6.71 -8.66
N SER A 99 4.90 -6.29 -7.76
CA SER A 99 3.48 -6.09 -8.12
C SER A 99 3.34 -4.92 -9.09
N SER A 100 2.36 -4.97 -10.00
CA SER A 100 2.14 -3.90 -10.99
C SER A 100 2.00 -2.53 -10.32
N LYS A 101 1.28 -2.47 -9.20
CA LYS A 101 1.09 -1.23 -8.44
C LYS A 101 2.41 -0.68 -7.89
N CYS A 102 3.28 -1.52 -7.34
CA CYS A 102 4.57 -1.05 -6.85
C CYS A 102 5.49 -0.64 -8.01
N LEU A 103 5.50 -1.39 -9.12
CA LEU A 103 6.26 -1.02 -10.32
C LEU A 103 5.83 0.33 -10.89
N ASP A 104 4.52 0.63 -10.91
CA ASP A 104 4.01 1.94 -11.33
C ASP A 104 4.41 3.06 -10.34
N MET A 105 4.53 2.74 -9.05
CA MET A 105 4.98 3.71 -8.05
C MET A 105 6.48 3.98 -8.14
N HIS A 106 7.30 2.93 -8.25
CA HIS A 106 8.76 3.07 -8.16
C HIS A 106 9.47 3.04 -9.52
N GLU A 107 8.79 2.84 -10.65
CA GLU A 107 9.33 2.94 -12.02
C GLU A 107 10.74 2.32 -12.21
N GLN A 108 11.03 1.24 -11.48
CA GLN A 108 12.28 0.48 -11.57
C GLN A 108 11.96 -0.89 -12.18
N GLU A 109 13.00 -1.59 -12.61
CA GLU A 109 12.88 -2.97 -13.04
C GLU A 109 12.45 -3.88 -11.88
N LYS A 110 11.86 -5.02 -12.25
CA LYS A 110 11.56 -6.09 -11.29
C LYS A 110 12.87 -6.67 -10.77
N ILE A 111 12.87 -7.04 -9.49
CA ILE A 111 13.94 -7.88 -8.96
C ILE A 111 13.74 -9.30 -9.47
N ASP A 112 14.81 -9.92 -9.95
CA ASP A 112 14.76 -11.32 -10.36
C ASP A 112 14.52 -12.22 -9.14
N MET A 113 13.49 -13.05 -9.22
CA MET A 113 13.17 -14.00 -8.16
C MET A 113 13.76 -15.37 -8.52
N PRO A 114 14.59 -15.98 -7.65
CA PRO A 114 15.08 -17.34 -7.87
C PRO A 114 13.98 -18.31 -8.29
N PHE A 115 14.26 -19.15 -9.30
CA PHE A 115 13.28 -20.07 -9.89
C PHE A 115 12.54 -20.93 -8.84
N LYS A 116 13.21 -21.28 -7.73
CA LYS A 116 12.63 -21.99 -6.58
C LYS A 116 11.34 -21.36 -6.03
N TYR A 117 11.18 -20.04 -6.18
CA TYR A 117 10.02 -19.30 -5.72
C TYR A 117 8.82 -19.36 -6.67
N TYR A 118 9.05 -19.64 -7.96
CA TYR A 118 7.97 -19.92 -8.91
C TYR A 118 7.34 -21.30 -8.67
N LEU A 119 8.10 -22.26 -8.13
CA LEU A 119 7.56 -23.57 -7.77
C LEU A 119 6.59 -23.50 -6.59
N VAL A 120 6.81 -22.59 -5.63
CA VAL A 120 5.87 -22.33 -4.52
C VAL A 120 4.50 -21.85 -5.03
N TYR A 121 4.46 -21.24 -6.22
CA TYR A 121 3.23 -20.75 -6.87
C TYR A 121 2.33 -21.87 -7.41
N ILE A 122 2.87 -23.08 -7.63
CA ILE A 122 2.10 -24.23 -8.14
C ILE A 122 1.44 -25.03 -7.01
N PHE A 123 1.94 -24.88 -5.77
CA PHE A 123 1.50 -25.65 -4.60
C PHE A 123 0.73 -24.84 -3.56
N LEU A 124 0.32 -23.61 -3.90
CA LEU A 124 -0.63 -22.77 -3.15
C LEU A 124 -1.87 -22.53 -4.02
#